data_AF-A0A2D7X1J0-F1
#
_entry.id   AF-A0A2D7X1J0-F1
#
_cell.length_a   1.000
_cell.length_b   1.000
_cell.length_c   1.000
_cell.angle_alpha   90.00
_cell.angle_beta   90.00
_cell.angle_gamma   90.00
#
_symmetry.space_group_name_H-M   'P 1'
#
loop_
_entity.id
_entity.type
_entity.pdbx_description
1 polymer ?
#
loop_
_entity_poly.entity_id
_entity_poly.type
_entity_poly.pdbx_seq_one_letter_code
_entity_poly.pdbx_strand_id
1 'polypeptide(L)' 'MSLVDKIKKIYPSLTSEDFDVTAKGTILIQNDSDGKNDYIKEWKHPSLSKPTDEQLADAD' A
#
# COMPACT_ATOMS: atom_id res chain seq x y z
N MET A 1 -3.34 -1.14 12.27
CA MET A 1 -2.03 -1.20 11.58
C MET A 1 -1.95 -0.11 10.52
N SER A 2 -0.76 0.26 10.00
CA SER A 2 -0.67 1.20 8.86
C SER A 2 -1.18 0.55 7.57
N LEU A 3 -1.57 1.35 6.57
CA LEU A 3 -2.00 0.81 5.28
C LEU A 3 -0.90 -0.04 4.61
N VAL A 4 0.37 0.37 4.76
CA VAL A 4 1.52 -0.39 4.26
C VAL A 4 1.62 -1.76 4.90
N ASP A 5 1.45 -1.86 6.22
CA ASP A 5 1.48 -3.14 6.94
C ASP A 5 0.37 -4.08 6.47
N LYS A 6 -0.84 -3.55 6.29
CA LYS A 6 -1.98 -4.32 5.75
C LYS A 6 -1.67 -4.87 4.36
N ILE A 7 -1.14 -4.02 3.48
CA ILE A 7 -0.77 -4.43 2.12
C ILE A 7 0.33 -5.50 2.15
N LYS A 8 1.34 -5.35 3.01
CA LYS A 8 2.39 -6.37 3.20
C LYS A 8 1.86 -7.68 3.78
N LYS A 9 0.80 -7.64 4.58
CA LYS A 9 0.14 -8.85 5.10
C LYS A 9 -0.63 -9.59 4.01
N ILE A 10 -1.31 -8.87 3.12
CA ILE A 10 -1.99 -9.43 1.93
C ILE A 10 -0.97 -9.95 0.92
N TYR A 11 0.11 -9.21 0.70
CA TYR A 11 1.18 -9.51 -0.24
C TYR A 11 2.53 -9.54 0.48
N PRO A 12 2.88 -10.65 1.14
CA PRO A 12 4.15 -10.79 1.87
C PRO A 12 5.38 -10.75 0.97
N SER A 13 5.20 -10.81 -0.36
CA SER A 13 6.24 -10.61 -1.35
C SER A 13 6.60 -9.14 -1.56
N LEU A 14 5.73 -8.19 -1.18
CA LEU A 14 6.02 -6.76 -1.29
C LEU A 14 7.02 -6.35 -0.22
N THR A 15 8.04 -5.63 -0.65
CA THR A 15 9.09 -5.11 0.22
C THR A 15 8.89 -3.62 0.45
N SER A 16 9.68 -3.02 1.34
CA SER A 16 9.63 -1.57 1.55
C SER A 16 10.02 -0.77 0.29
N GLU A 17 10.83 -1.34 -0.60
CA GLU A 17 11.23 -0.70 -1.87
C GLU A 17 10.04 -0.48 -2.81
N ASP A 18 9.04 -1.36 -2.79
CA ASP A 18 7.83 -1.21 -3.60
C ASP A 18 7.02 0.05 -3.22
N PHE A 19 7.13 0.49 -1.98
CA PHE A 19 6.50 1.69 -1.43
C PHE A 19 7.43 2.91 -1.45
N ASP A 20 8.68 2.76 -1.88
CA ASP A 20 9.68 3.81 -1.83
C ASP A 20 9.50 4.78 -3.01
N VAL A 21 8.81 5.89 -2.75
CA VAL A 21 8.53 6.92 -3.75
C VAL A 21 9.80 7.59 -4.31
N THR A 22 10.94 7.46 -3.62
CA THR A 22 12.22 8.05 -4.05
C THR A 22 13.03 7.09 -4.93
N ALA A 23 12.90 5.78 -4.72
CA ALA A 23 13.65 4.73 -5.39
C ALA A 23 12.91 4.05 -6.56
N LYS A 24 11.87 4.69 -7.11
CA LYS A 24 10.97 4.14 -8.16
C LYS A 24 10.06 3.01 -7.67
N GLY A 25 9.60 3.08 -6.42
CA GLY A 25 8.52 2.25 -5.92
C GLY A 25 7.31 2.29 -6.86
N THR A 26 6.67 1.15 -7.02
CA THR A 26 5.51 1.00 -7.91
C THR A 26 4.19 1.30 -7.21
N ILE A 27 4.20 1.42 -5.88
CA ILE A 27 3.03 1.65 -5.04
C ILE A 27 3.21 2.97 -4.31
N LEU A 28 2.32 3.92 -4.56
CA LEU A 28 2.36 5.23 -3.92
C LEU A 28 1.25 5.31 -2.86
N ILE A 29 1.66 5.35 -1.61
CA ILE A 29 0.80 5.59 -0.46
C ILE A 29 0.89 7.08 -0.13
N GLN A 30 -0.26 7.73 -0.02
CA GLN A 30 -0.32 9.13 0.38
C GLN A 30 -0.94 9.21 1.77
N ASN A 31 -0.22 9.85 2.67
CA ASN A 31 -0.80 10.43 3.87
C ASN A 31 -0.98 11.93 3.61
N ASP A 32 -2.19 12.43 3.78
CA ASP A 32 -2.49 13.86 3.60
C ASP A 32 -2.32 14.64 4.91
N SER A 33 -2.01 13.96 6.02
CA SER A 33 -1.94 14.53 7.38
C SER A 33 -3.17 15.33 7.81
N ASP A 34 -4.29 15.20 7.10
CA ASP A 34 -5.58 15.86 7.32
C ASP A 34 -6.39 15.16 8.45
N GLY A 35 -5.74 14.33 9.28
CA GLY A 35 -6.40 13.43 10.23
C GLY A 35 -7.14 12.25 9.59
N LYS A 36 -7.03 12.07 8.27
CA LYS A 36 -7.57 10.92 7.53
C LYS A 36 -6.54 9.79 7.44
N ASN A 37 -7.03 8.56 7.30
CA ASN A 37 -6.20 7.37 7.09
C ASN A 37 -5.39 7.46 5.79
N ASP A 38 -4.24 6.80 5.76
CA ASP A 38 -3.44 6.61 4.55
C ASP A 38 -4.28 6.01 3.42
N TYR A 39 -3.97 6.34 2.17
CA TYR A 39 -4.63 5.76 1.00
C TYR A 39 -3.66 5.42 -0.13
N ILE A 40 -4.03 4.43 -0.94
CA ILE A 40 -3.30 4.06 -2.15
C ILE A 40 -3.62 5.12 -3.22
N LYS A 41 -2.68 6.03 -3.44
CA LYS A 41 -2.77 7.08 -4.46
C LYS A 41 -2.41 6.57 -5.84
N GLU A 42 -1.42 5.69 -5.94
CA GLU A 42 -1.06 5.04 -7.21
C GLU A 42 -0.68 3.58 -7.00
N TRP A 43 -1.08 2.73 -7.93
CA TRP A 43 -0.72 1.31 -7.96
C TRP A 43 -0.27 0.92 -9.37
N LYS A 44 1.05 0.80 -9.57
CA LYS A 44 1.70 0.44 -10.84
C LYS A 44 2.48 -0.87 -10.76
N HIS A 45 2.15 -1.73 -9.79
CA HIS A 45 2.84 -3.01 -9.65
C HIS A 45 2.54 -3.91 -10.87
N PRO A 46 3.55 -4.50 -11.54
CA PRO A 46 3.36 -5.21 -12.80
C PRO A 46 2.61 -6.55 -12.67
N SER A 47 2.76 -7.21 -11.52
CA SER A 47 2.27 -8.59 -11.32
C SER A 47 1.17 -8.73 -10.27
N LEU A 48 0.92 -7.69 -9.48
CA LEU A 48 0.00 -7.73 -8.34
C LEU A 48 -1.10 -6.72 -8.57
N SER A 49 -2.34 -7.14 -8.36
CA SER A 49 -3.49 -6.25 -8.44
C SER A 49 -3.61 -5.42 -7.16
N LYS A 50 -4.14 -4.20 -7.28
CA LYS A 50 -4.46 -3.36 -6.13
C LYS A 50 -5.40 -4.14 -5.20
N PRO A 51 -5.11 -4.21 -3.88
CA PRO A 51 -5.97 -4.90 -2.92
C PRO A 51 -7.32 -4.19 -2.83
N THR A 52 -8.37 -4.96 -2.56
CA THR A 52 -9.71 -4.42 -2.33
C THR A 52 -9.87 -3.90 -0.90
N ASP A 53 -10.84 -3.02 -0.68
CA ASP A 53 -11.16 -2.51 0.65
C ASP A 53 -11.51 -3.64 1.64
N GLU A 54 -12.14 -4.71 1.17
CA GLU A 54 -12.43 -5.90 1.98
C GLU A 54 -11.15 -6.62 2.43
N GLN A 55 -10.17 -6.79 1.54
CA GLN A 55 -8.88 -7.38 1.92
C GLN A 55 -8.13 -6.49 2.92
N LEU A 56 -8.22 -5.17 2.76
CA LEU A 56 -7.61 -4.21 3.69
C LEU A 56 -8.33 -4.15 5.05
N ALA A 57 -9.64 -4.41 5.06
CA ALA A 57 -10.43 -4.51 6.29
C ALA A 57 -10.12 -5.80 7.05
N ASP A 58 -9.97 -6.93 6.35
CA ASP A 58 -9.61 -8.23 6.95
C ASP A 58 -8.17 -8.25 7.51
N ALA A 59 -7.29 -7.44 6.91
CA ALA A 59 -5.89 -7.34 7.33
C ALA A 59 -5.66 -6.53 8.61
N ASP A 60 -6.66 -5.84 9.17
CA ASP A 60 -6.55 -4.95 10.35
C ASP A 60 -6.09 -5.63 11.65
#